data_AF-A0A952JIT9-F1
#
_entry.id   AF-A0A952JIT9-F1
#
_cell.length_a   1.000
_cell.length_b   1.000
_cell.length_c   1.000
_cell.angle_alpha   90.00
_cell.angle_beta   90.00
_cell.angle_gamma   90.00
#
_symmetry.space_group_name_H-M   'P 1'
#
loop_
_entity.id
_entity.type
_entity.pdbx_description
1 polymer ?
#
loop_
_entity_poly.entity_id
_entity_poly.type
_entity_poly.pdbx_seq_one_letter_code
_entity_poly.pdbx_strand_id
1 'polypeptide(L)'
;MWLINQIDAGIKCILKEDSEKVIFFKAIYVFVLIKLWVSWSVLESILAFIPAREYSLLGWVLHLPLHLFNYGAAAFVIVFTVILLTSLATRLNYLSSFLVFWFSVCLSKFLYPVLNGTDLVLNLFLLIGLGVPTTPVLKWNSLKANQKLISAFGVLLIKVEIALIYFLSGYDKLITTSWRNGDAIFAINNLDFFSNPNFVLQPGEVSALVIAWFVILFEISFAFFVWFKKLKKYWLLAGVVFHLAIIIFMGLLDFGIIMILSYLIFIPVKHRTTPDKSIRSTLSQ
;
A
#
# COMPACT_ATOMS: atom_id res chain seq x y z
N MET A 1 -37.99 18.40 -8.00
CA MET A 1 -36.84 19.00 -7.28
C MET A 1 -36.32 18.13 -6.14
N TRP A 2 -37.17 17.58 -5.25
CA TRP A 2 -36.76 16.73 -4.12
C TRP A 2 -36.06 15.42 -4.52
N LEU A 3 -36.57 14.69 -5.52
CA LEU A 3 -35.98 13.44 -6.00
C LEU A 3 -34.60 13.64 -6.67
N ILE A 4 -34.45 14.74 -7.42
CA ILE A 4 -33.20 15.12 -8.07
C ILE A 4 -32.16 15.50 -7.02
N ASN A 5 -32.56 16.22 -5.96
CA ASN A 5 -31.67 16.56 -4.84
C ASN A 5 -31.26 15.31 -4.02
N GLN A 6 -32.14 14.31 -3.87
CA GLN A 6 -31.80 13.02 -3.24
C GLN A 6 -30.84 12.19 -4.11
N ILE A 7 -31.05 12.16 -5.43
CA ILE A 7 -30.15 11.50 -6.37
C ILE A 7 -28.80 12.20 -6.39
N ASP A 8 -28.77 13.53 -6.41
CA ASP A 8 -27.54 14.33 -6.43
C ASP A 8 -26.77 14.24 -5.09
N ALA A 9 -27.48 14.19 -3.95
CA ALA A 9 -26.90 13.91 -2.64
C ALA A 9 -26.35 12.47 -2.55
N GLY A 10 -27.06 11.48 -3.10
CA GLY A 10 -26.61 10.10 -3.19
C GLY A 10 -25.38 9.94 -4.08
N ILE A 11 -25.34 10.62 -5.24
CA ILE A 11 -24.20 10.66 -6.15
C ILE A 11 -23.00 11.35 -5.49
N LYS A 12 -23.21 12.51 -4.83
CA LYS A 12 -22.16 13.21 -4.08
C LYS A 12 -21.62 12.38 -2.90
N CYS A 13 -22.46 11.59 -2.23
CA CYS A 13 -22.02 10.68 -1.16
C CYS A 13 -21.19 9.51 -1.71
N ILE A 14 -21.57 8.94 -2.85
CA ILE A 14 -20.82 7.87 -3.53
C ILE A 14 -19.45 8.39 -4.02
N LEU A 15 -19.42 9.58 -4.62
CA LEU A 15 -18.17 10.22 -5.06
C LEU A 15 -17.23 10.57 -3.90
N LYS A 16 -17.79 10.89 -2.72
CA LYS A 16 -17.02 11.19 -1.50
C LYS A 16 -16.30 9.94 -0.95
N GLU A 17 -16.95 8.78 -1.01
CA GLU A 17 -16.41 7.49 -0.58
C GLU A 17 -15.39 6.91 -1.58
N ASP A 18 -15.47 7.29 -2.85
CA ASP A 18 -14.52 6.86 -3.88
C ASP A 18 -13.14 7.56 -3.78
N SER A 19 -13.07 8.76 -3.21
CA SER A 19 -11.85 9.58 -3.28
C SER A 19 -10.65 9.04 -2.48
N GLU A 20 -10.87 8.50 -1.26
CA GLU A 20 -9.78 7.97 -0.41
C GLU A 20 -9.14 6.73 -1.03
N LYS A 21 -9.96 5.78 -1.49
CA LYS A 21 -9.47 4.55 -2.10
C LYS A 21 -8.81 4.81 -3.46
N VAL A 22 -9.33 5.76 -4.25
CA VAL A 22 -8.68 6.16 -5.50
C VAL A 22 -7.30 6.76 -5.23
N ILE A 23 -7.18 7.71 -4.30
CA ILE A 23 -5.87 8.31 -3.98
C ILE A 23 -4.89 7.25 -3.47
N PHE A 24 -5.34 6.36 -2.58
CA PHE A 24 -4.53 5.25 -2.10
C PHE A 24 -4.01 4.38 -3.27
N PHE A 25 -4.89 3.81 -4.10
CA PHE A 25 -4.46 2.94 -5.21
C PHE A 25 -3.59 3.65 -6.23
N LYS A 26 -3.84 4.94 -6.51
CA LYS A 26 -2.98 5.73 -7.40
C LYS A 26 -1.58 5.91 -6.82
N ALA A 27 -1.48 6.17 -5.52
CA ALA A 27 -0.19 6.24 -4.84
C ALA A 27 0.54 4.89 -4.89
N ILE A 28 -0.18 3.78 -4.69
CA ILE A 28 0.36 2.43 -4.85
C ILE A 28 0.87 2.21 -6.30
N TYR A 29 0.12 2.61 -7.32
CA TYR A 29 0.55 2.46 -8.71
C TYR A 29 1.78 3.30 -9.05
N VAL A 30 1.89 4.52 -8.50
CA VAL A 30 3.12 5.33 -8.61
C VAL A 30 4.29 4.63 -7.92
N PHE A 31 4.09 4.07 -6.73
CA PHE A 31 5.12 3.32 -6.02
C PHE A 31 5.61 2.11 -6.82
N VAL A 32 4.69 1.31 -7.38
CA VAL A 32 5.02 0.17 -8.25
C VAL A 32 5.81 0.63 -9.47
N LEU A 33 5.43 1.76 -10.08
CA LEU A 33 6.14 2.32 -11.23
C LEU A 33 7.58 2.68 -10.87
N ILE A 34 7.79 3.38 -9.76
CA ILE A 34 9.14 3.73 -9.30
C ILE A 34 9.95 2.46 -8.99
N LYS A 35 9.37 1.53 -8.23
CA LYS A 35 10.01 0.27 -7.88
C LYS A 35 10.40 -0.53 -9.13
N LEU A 36 9.52 -0.65 -10.10
CA LEU A 36 9.78 -1.36 -11.36
C LEU A 36 11.03 -0.82 -12.07
N TRP A 37 11.15 0.50 -12.17
CA TRP A 37 12.30 1.14 -12.82
C TRP A 37 13.58 1.04 -12.01
N VAL A 38 13.51 1.18 -10.68
CA VAL A 38 14.66 0.97 -9.79
C VAL A 38 15.16 -0.49 -9.86
N SER A 39 14.24 -1.45 -10.00
CA SER A 39 14.58 -2.87 -10.11
C SER A 39 15.03 -3.31 -11.50
N TRP A 40 15.08 -2.43 -12.51
CA TRP A 40 15.42 -2.82 -13.89
C TRP A 40 16.78 -3.53 -13.96
N SER A 41 17.84 -2.93 -13.42
CA SER A 41 19.20 -3.51 -13.48
C SER A 41 19.28 -4.88 -12.78
N VAL A 42 18.51 -5.04 -11.70
CA VAL A 42 18.39 -6.31 -10.98
C VAL A 42 17.66 -7.35 -11.82
N LEU A 43 16.60 -6.96 -12.55
CA LEU A 43 15.89 -7.85 -13.47
C LEU A 43 16.80 -8.36 -14.59
N GLU A 44 17.61 -7.50 -15.18
CA GLU A 44 18.59 -7.89 -16.21
C GLU A 44 19.63 -8.86 -15.64
N SER A 45 20.12 -8.58 -14.43
CA SER A 45 21.08 -9.43 -13.75
C SER A 45 20.49 -10.81 -13.46
N ILE A 46 19.27 -10.90 -12.91
CA ILE A 46 18.59 -12.16 -12.64
C ILE A 46 18.33 -12.93 -13.94
N LEU A 47 17.86 -12.25 -14.99
CA LEU A 47 17.55 -12.88 -16.27
C LEU A 47 18.79 -13.48 -16.96
N ALA A 48 19.98 -12.93 -16.72
CA ALA A 48 21.24 -13.49 -17.21
C ALA A 48 21.56 -14.87 -16.61
N PHE A 49 21.05 -15.18 -15.41
CA PHE A 49 21.30 -16.44 -14.71
C PHE A 49 20.10 -17.38 -14.65
N ILE A 50 18.87 -16.84 -14.69
CA ILE A 50 17.63 -17.58 -14.49
C ILE A 50 16.68 -17.32 -15.67
N PRO A 51 16.47 -18.30 -16.56
CA PRO A 51 15.50 -18.16 -17.63
C PRO A 51 14.07 -18.16 -17.06
N ALA A 52 13.26 -17.19 -17.47
CA ALA A 52 11.84 -17.11 -17.09
C ALA A 52 11.01 -18.16 -17.84
N ARG A 53 11.10 -19.43 -17.43
CA ARG A 53 10.36 -20.54 -18.04
C ARG A 53 9.35 -21.17 -17.08
N GLU A 54 8.17 -21.43 -17.60
CA GLU A 54 7.12 -22.22 -16.95
C GLU A 54 7.02 -23.58 -17.66
N TYR A 55 7.01 -24.66 -16.88
CA TYR A 55 7.02 -26.04 -17.42
C TYR A 55 5.63 -26.69 -17.43
N SER A 56 4.63 -26.05 -16.85
CA SER A 56 3.25 -26.54 -16.79
C SER A 56 2.30 -25.62 -17.55
N LEU A 57 1.24 -26.17 -18.14
CA LEU A 57 0.19 -25.39 -18.82
C LEU A 57 -0.44 -24.36 -17.86
N LEU A 58 -0.69 -24.76 -16.62
CA LEU A 58 -1.27 -23.88 -15.61
C LEU A 58 -0.31 -22.73 -15.24
N GLY A 59 0.97 -23.03 -15.03
CA GLY A 59 1.99 -22.01 -14.77
C GLY A 59 2.15 -21.05 -15.95
N TRP A 60 2.08 -21.56 -17.18
CA TRP A 60 2.13 -20.77 -18.41
C TRP A 60 1.00 -19.76 -18.50
N VAL A 61 -0.23 -20.14 -18.13
CA VAL A 61 -1.39 -19.24 -18.12
C VAL A 61 -1.32 -18.27 -16.94
N LEU A 62 -1.06 -18.76 -15.72
CA LEU A 62 -1.04 -17.93 -14.52
C LEU A 62 0.11 -16.92 -14.50
N HIS A 63 1.23 -17.22 -15.15
CA HIS A 63 2.41 -16.35 -15.20
C HIS A 63 2.70 -15.86 -16.61
N LEU A 64 1.67 -15.71 -17.46
CA LEU A 64 1.82 -15.23 -18.83
C LEU A 64 2.68 -13.95 -18.97
N PRO A 65 2.60 -12.94 -18.07
CA PRO A 65 3.47 -11.77 -18.13
C PRO A 65 4.97 -12.11 -18.13
N LEU A 66 5.40 -13.21 -17.50
CA LEU A 66 6.80 -13.63 -17.45
C LEU A 66 7.35 -13.98 -18.84
N HIS A 67 6.51 -14.34 -19.81
CA HIS A 67 6.99 -14.63 -21.16
C HIS A 67 7.56 -13.41 -21.88
N LEU A 68 7.25 -12.19 -21.42
CA LEU A 68 7.87 -10.98 -21.93
C LEU A 68 9.39 -11.00 -21.70
N PHE A 69 9.88 -11.67 -20.66
CA PHE A 69 11.31 -11.82 -20.41
C PHE A 69 12.04 -12.63 -21.49
N ASN A 70 11.34 -13.43 -22.31
CA ASN A 70 11.95 -14.06 -23.49
C ASN A 70 12.41 -13.04 -24.54
N TYR A 71 11.82 -11.84 -24.53
CA TYR A 71 12.21 -10.70 -25.37
C TYR A 71 13.13 -9.72 -24.64
N GLY A 72 13.60 -10.08 -23.44
CA GLY A 72 14.44 -9.26 -22.56
C GLY A 72 13.68 -8.55 -21.43
N ALA A 73 14.42 -8.12 -20.40
CA ALA A 73 13.85 -7.41 -19.25
C ALA A 73 13.13 -6.09 -19.65
N ALA A 74 13.68 -5.39 -20.65
CA ALA A 74 13.09 -4.17 -21.20
C ALA A 74 11.65 -4.37 -21.68
N ALA A 75 11.34 -5.49 -22.34
CA ALA A 75 9.99 -5.77 -22.83
C ALA A 75 8.97 -5.84 -21.69
N PHE A 76 9.30 -6.55 -20.60
CA PHE A 76 8.47 -6.61 -19.41
C PHE A 76 8.28 -5.22 -18.77
N VAL A 77 9.38 -4.48 -18.57
CA VAL A 77 9.36 -3.16 -17.94
C VAL A 77 8.54 -2.15 -18.74
N ILE A 78 8.71 -2.11 -20.07
CA ILE A 78 7.98 -1.19 -20.95
C ILE A 78 6.48 -1.50 -20.93
N VAL A 79 6.09 -2.77 -21.10
CA VAL A 79 4.68 -3.17 -21.09
C VAL A 79 4.04 -2.86 -19.74
N PHE A 80 4.71 -3.20 -18.64
CA PHE A 80 4.16 -2.92 -17.32
C PHE A 80 4.10 -1.42 -17.02
N THR A 81 5.07 -0.63 -17.50
CA THR A 81 5.04 0.84 -17.43
C THR A 81 3.83 1.41 -18.16
N VAL A 82 3.52 0.94 -19.38
CA VAL A 82 2.34 1.38 -20.12
C VAL A 82 1.05 1.02 -19.38
N ILE A 83 0.96 -0.18 -18.80
CA ILE A 83 -0.17 -0.58 -17.95
C ILE A 83 -0.31 0.35 -16.74
N LEU A 84 0.78 0.70 -16.07
CA LEU A 84 0.76 1.59 -14.90
C LEU A 84 0.35 3.01 -15.28
N LEU A 85 0.92 3.58 -16.35
CA LEU A 85 0.59 4.93 -16.83
C LEU A 85 -0.87 5.03 -17.28
N THR A 86 -1.37 4.04 -18.02
CA THR A 86 -2.79 3.97 -18.41
C THR A 86 -3.69 3.80 -17.18
N SER A 87 -3.28 2.97 -16.21
CA SER A 87 -3.99 2.80 -14.93
C SER A 87 -3.96 4.06 -14.08
N LEU A 88 -2.94 4.91 -14.19
CA LEU A 88 -2.85 6.22 -13.53
C LEU A 88 -3.72 7.28 -14.22
N ALA A 89 -3.83 7.25 -15.55
CA ALA A 89 -4.65 8.19 -16.31
C ALA A 89 -6.17 7.87 -16.27
N THR A 90 -6.54 6.60 -16.13
CA THR A 90 -7.96 6.17 -16.16
C THR A 90 -8.59 6.17 -14.76
N ARG A 91 -9.93 6.08 -14.66
CA ARG A 91 -10.57 5.83 -13.36
C ARG A 91 -10.25 4.41 -12.89
N LEU A 92 -10.20 4.21 -11.57
CA LEU A 92 -9.95 2.91 -10.96
C LEU A 92 -11.00 1.89 -11.42
N ASN A 93 -10.59 0.89 -12.21
CA ASN A 93 -11.47 -0.08 -12.85
C ASN A 93 -10.92 -1.51 -12.72
N TYR A 94 -11.81 -2.51 -12.84
CA TYR A 94 -11.44 -3.91 -12.64
C TYR A 94 -10.30 -4.38 -13.55
N LEU A 95 -10.28 -3.96 -14.81
CA LEU A 95 -9.24 -4.37 -15.76
C LEU A 95 -7.87 -3.84 -15.35
N SER A 96 -7.77 -2.55 -15.04
CA SER A 96 -6.53 -1.92 -14.57
C SER A 96 -6.02 -2.56 -13.28
N SER A 97 -6.91 -2.78 -12.29
CA SER A 97 -6.52 -3.39 -11.02
C SER A 97 -6.07 -4.84 -11.19
N PHE A 98 -6.74 -5.61 -12.06
CA PHE A 98 -6.33 -6.97 -12.40
C PHE A 98 -4.96 -7.00 -13.09
N LEU A 99 -4.75 -6.19 -14.13
CA LEU A 99 -3.49 -6.18 -14.86
C LEU A 99 -2.33 -5.74 -13.96
N VAL A 100 -2.51 -4.72 -13.12
CA VAL A 100 -1.45 -4.26 -12.20
C VAL A 100 -1.12 -5.33 -11.17
N PHE A 101 -2.13 -5.96 -10.55
CA PHE A 101 -1.90 -7.07 -9.62
C PHE A 101 -1.19 -8.24 -10.29
N TRP A 102 -1.66 -8.65 -11.47
CA TRP A 102 -1.14 -9.81 -12.17
C TRP A 102 0.34 -9.64 -12.55
N PHE A 103 0.70 -8.47 -13.09
CA PHE A 103 2.09 -8.14 -13.39
C PHE A 103 2.93 -8.00 -12.11
N SER A 104 2.38 -7.41 -11.03
CA SER A 104 3.10 -7.27 -9.75
C SER A 104 3.45 -8.62 -9.12
N VAL A 105 2.52 -9.58 -9.12
CA VAL A 105 2.78 -10.94 -8.61
C VAL A 105 3.79 -11.68 -9.48
N CYS A 106 3.70 -11.55 -10.81
CA CYS A 106 4.70 -12.13 -11.71
C CYS A 106 6.09 -11.51 -11.46
N LEU A 107 6.17 -10.19 -11.34
CA LEU A 107 7.41 -9.49 -11.02
C LEU A 107 7.99 -10.00 -9.69
N SER A 108 7.15 -10.13 -8.66
CA SER A 108 7.57 -10.60 -7.33
C SER A 108 8.06 -12.05 -7.38
N LYS A 109 7.38 -12.92 -8.13
CA LYS A 109 7.83 -14.29 -8.37
C LYS A 109 9.22 -14.32 -9.02
N PHE A 110 9.45 -13.48 -10.02
CA PHE A 110 10.74 -13.44 -10.70
C PHE A 110 11.84 -12.83 -9.82
N LEU A 111 11.49 -11.84 -9.00
CA LEU A 111 12.37 -11.22 -8.01
C LEU A 111 12.50 -12.02 -6.71
N TYR A 112 12.04 -13.28 -6.65
CA TYR A 112 12.08 -14.10 -5.42
C TYR A 112 13.41 -14.04 -4.65
N PRO A 113 14.59 -14.11 -5.30
CA PRO A 113 15.88 -14.06 -4.59
C PRO A 113 16.14 -12.76 -3.81
N VAL A 114 15.44 -11.68 -4.14
CA VAL A 114 15.63 -10.34 -3.55
C VAL A 114 14.32 -9.80 -2.96
N LEU A 115 13.29 -10.64 -2.79
CA LEU A 115 12.02 -10.25 -2.17
C LEU A 115 12.23 -9.82 -0.73
N ASN A 116 11.43 -8.84 -0.31
CA ASN A 116 11.37 -8.39 1.07
C ASN A 116 9.92 -8.17 1.52
N GLY A 117 9.74 -7.69 2.75
CA GLY A 117 8.41 -7.43 3.34
C GLY A 117 7.56 -6.44 2.52
N THR A 118 8.18 -5.53 1.77
CA THR A 118 7.49 -4.57 0.91
C THR A 118 6.65 -5.27 -0.15
N ASP A 119 7.20 -6.29 -0.81
CA ASP A 119 6.51 -7.01 -1.89
C ASP A 119 5.32 -7.82 -1.36
N LEU A 120 5.43 -8.37 -0.15
CA LEU A 120 4.34 -9.08 0.49
C LEU A 120 3.16 -8.15 0.77
N VAL A 121 3.43 -7.01 1.42
CA VAL A 121 2.42 -5.99 1.72
C VAL A 121 1.82 -5.41 0.44
N LEU A 122 2.65 -5.08 -0.54
CA LEU A 122 2.22 -4.53 -1.82
C LEU A 122 1.29 -5.49 -2.56
N ASN A 123 1.68 -6.76 -2.71
CA ASN A 123 0.86 -7.73 -3.43
C ASN A 123 -0.45 -8.04 -2.71
N LEU A 124 -0.46 -8.00 -1.37
CA LEU A 124 -1.69 -8.19 -0.60
C LEU A 124 -2.65 -7.00 -0.76
N PHE A 125 -2.14 -5.75 -0.74
CA PHE A 125 -2.93 -4.57 -1.09
C PHE A 125 -3.51 -4.65 -2.50
N LEU A 126 -2.71 -5.07 -3.48
CA LEU A 126 -3.16 -5.20 -4.87
C LEU A 126 -4.17 -6.34 -5.05
N LEU A 127 -4.00 -7.46 -4.33
CA LEU A 127 -4.93 -8.59 -4.32
C LEU A 127 -6.31 -8.17 -3.78
N ILE A 128 -6.35 -7.55 -2.61
CA ILE A 128 -7.59 -7.03 -2.04
C ILE A 128 -8.17 -5.94 -2.95
N GLY A 129 -7.28 -5.16 -3.59
CA GLY A 129 -7.60 -4.15 -4.58
C GLY A 129 -8.36 -4.65 -5.80
N LEU A 130 -8.38 -5.94 -6.11
CA LEU A 130 -9.23 -6.49 -7.18
C LEU A 130 -10.73 -6.30 -6.90
N GLY A 131 -11.13 -6.31 -5.62
CA GLY A 131 -12.52 -6.15 -5.19
C GLY A 131 -12.95 -4.69 -4.97
N VAL A 132 -12.00 -3.74 -5.00
CA VAL A 132 -12.27 -2.33 -4.64
C VAL A 132 -12.91 -1.48 -5.77
N PRO A 133 -12.56 -1.64 -7.06
CA PRO A 133 -13.16 -0.85 -8.14
C PRO A 133 -14.69 -0.96 -8.18
N THR A 134 -15.34 0.13 -8.60
CA THR A 134 -16.81 0.19 -8.80
C THR A 134 -17.18 0.46 -10.26
N THR A 135 -16.20 0.41 -11.18
CA THR A 135 -16.41 0.68 -12.61
C THR A 135 -16.05 -0.53 -13.48
N PRO A 136 -16.92 -0.91 -14.45
CA PRO A 136 -18.24 -0.33 -14.73
C PRO A 136 -19.26 -0.60 -13.62
N VAL A 137 -20.24 0.29 -13.49
CA VAL A 137 -21.33 0.12 -12.52
C VAL A 137 -22.29 -0.95 -13.06
N LEU A 138 -22.57 -1.97 -12.24
CA LEU A 138 -23.48 -3.05 -12.63
C LEU A 138 -24.92 -2.55 -12.78
N LYS A 139 -25.64 -3.08 -13.78
CA LYS A 139 -26.97 -2.58 -14.21
C LYS A 139 -28.09 -2.86 -13.20
N TRP A 140 -28.00 -3.97 -12.46
CA TRP A 140 -29.04 -4.42 -11.55
C TRP A 140 -28.85 -3.83 -10.14
N ASN A 141 -29.93 -3.36 -9.49
CA ASN A 141 -29.86 -2.72 -8.17
C ASN A 141 -29.22 -3.61 -7.10
N SER A 142 -29.53 -4.91 -7.08
CA SER A 142 -28.92 -5.89 -6.17
C SER A 142 -27.41 -6.02 -6.42
N LEU A 143 -27.00 -6.16 -7.69
CA LEU A 143 -25.58 -6.27 -8.06
C LEU A 143 -24.81 -4.98 -7.78
N LYS A 144 -25.42 -3.81 -7.98
CA LYS A 144 -24.84 -2.51 -7.65
C LYS A 144 -24.65 -2.34 -6.14
N ALA A 145 -25.60 -2.82 -5.33
CA ALA A 145 -25.46 -2.82 -3.88
C ALA A 145 -24.33 -3.76 -3.44
N ASN A 146 -24.26 -4.98 -3.99
CA ASN A 146 -23.19 -5.94 -3.72
C ASN A 146 -21.82 -5.37 -4.12
N GLN A 147 -21.72 -4.70 -5.27
CA GLN A 147 -20.49 -4.06 -5.73
C GLN A 147 -19.96 -3.03 -4.73
N LYS A 148 -20.84 -2.17 -4.20
CA LYS A 148 -20.47 -1.20 -3.16
C LYS A 148 -20.05 -1.89 -1.87
N LEU A 149 -20.76 -2.93 -1.46
CA LEU A 149 -20.45 -3.70 -0.26
C LEU A 149 -19.07 -4.36 -0.37
N ILE A 150 -18.77 -5.01 -1.50
CA ILE A 150 -17.47 -5.62 -1.77
C ILE A 150 -16.37 -4.56 -1.75
N SER A 151 -16.62 -3.40 -2.37
CA SER A 151 -15.68 -2.28 -2.38
C SER A 151 -15.38 -1.76 -0.97
N ALA A 152 -16.42 -1.55 -0.16
CA ALA A 152 -16.28 -1.11 1.24
C ALA A 152 -15.59 -2.17 2.11
N PHE A 153 -15.90 -3.45 1.90
CA PHE A 153 -15.25 -4.55 2.59
C PHE A 153 -13.77 -4.67 2.20
N GLY A 154 -13.42 -4.48 0.93
CA GLY A 154 -12.02 -4.45 0.48
C GLY A 154 -11.22 -3.32 1.14
N VAL A 155 -11.80 -2.12 1.25
CA VAL A 155 -11.18 -1.00 2.00
C VAL A 155 -11.03 -1.33 3.48
N LEU A 156 -12.02 -1.97 4.09
CA LEU A 156 -11.93 -2.43 5.48
C LEU A 156 -10.84 -3.49 5.65
N LEU A 157 -10.75 -4.46 4.74
CA LEU A 157 -9.72 -5.50 4.77
C LEU A 157 -8.32 -4.91 4.69
N ILE A 158 -8.07 -3.92 3.84
CA ILE A 158 -6.77 -3.20 3.79
C ILE A 158 -6.49 -2.50 5.12
N LYS A 159 -7.49 -1.84 5.72
CA LYS A 159 -7.34 -1.19 7.04
C LYS A 159 -7.00 -2.21 8.14
N VAL A 160 -7.67 -3.37 8.12
CA VAL A 160 -7.44 -4.47 9.06
C VAL A 160 -6.07 -5.11 8.84
N GLU A 161 -5.68 -5.34 7.59
CA GLU A 161 -4.36 -5.86 7.22
C GLU A 161 -3.26 -4.98 7.79
N ILE A 162 -3.34 -3.66 7.60
CA ILE A 162 -2.38 -2.72 8.17
C ILE A 162 -2.35 -2.87 9.70
N ALA A 163 -3.51 -2.86 10.37
CA ALA A 163 -3.56 -3.04 11.82
C ALA A 163 -2.95 -4.39 12.27
N LEU A 164 -3.17 -5.47 11.52
CA LEU A 164 -2.59 -6.79 11.80
C LEU A 164 -1.08 -6.81 11.58
N ILE A 165 -0.55 -6.14 10.56
CA ILE A 165 0.90 -6.00 10.34
C ILE A 165 1.55 -5.38 11.58
N TYR A 166 1.01 -4.26 12.10
CA TYR A 166 1.50 -3.66 13.33
C TYR A 166 1.35 -4.58 14.55
N PHE A 167 0.18 -5.18 14.72
CA PHE A 167 -0.09 -6.04 15.87
C PHE A 167 0.84 -7.24 15.91
N LEU A 168 0.98 -7.97 14.80
CA LEU A 168 1.83 -9.16 14.71
C LEU A 168 3.30 -8.80 14.85
N SER A 169 3.74 -7.70 14.23
CA SER A 169 5.11 -7.17 14.38
C SER A 169 5.43 -6.82 15.83
N GLY A 170 4.51 -6.14 16.53
CA GLY A 170 4.69 -5.76 17.92
C GLY A 170 4.55 -6.95 18.89
N TYR A 171 3.64 -7.88 18.60
CA TYR A 171 3.45 -9.10 19.38
C TYR A 171 4.67 -10.01 19.32
N ASP A 172 5.25 -10.21 18.14
CA ASP A 172 6.48 -10.98 17.95
C ASP A 172 7.64 -10.39 18.79
N LYS A 173 7.79 -9.06 18.78
CA LYS A 173 8.78 -8.36 19.64
C LYS A 173 8.46 -8.45 21.12
N LEU A 174 7.18 -8.46 21.50
CA LEU A 174 6.77 -8.57 22.90
C LEU A 174 7.15 -9.94 23.49
N ILE A 175 6.96 -11.03 22.74
CA ILE A 175 7.30 -12.38 23.23
C ILE A 175 8.80 -12.66 23.15
N THR A 176 9.50 -12.02 22.21
CA THR A 176 10.95 -12.20 22.00
C THR A 176 11.76 -11.53 23.11
N THR A 177 12.65 -12.30 23.75
CA THR A 177 13.47 -11.82 24.88
C THR A 177 14.45 -10.72 24.49
N SER A 178 15.10 -10.82 23.32
CA SER A 178 16.07 -9.84 22.83
C SER A 178 15.49 -8.44 22.59
N TRP A 179 14.19 -8.34 22.34
CA TRP A 179 13.50 -7.06 22.24
C TRP A 179 13.17 -6.50 23.62
N ARG A 180 12.76 -7.35 24.57
CA ARG A 180 12.42 -6.91 25.93
C ARG A 180 13.63 -6.45 26.76
N ASN A 181 14.82 -6.97 26.48
CA ASN A 181 16.06 -6.55 27.15
C ASN A 181 16.85 -5.49 26.35
N GLY A 182 16.43 -5.13 25.14
CA GLY A 182 17.06 -4.09 24.31
C GLY A 182 18.17 -4.59 23.37
N ASP A 183 18.60 -5.86 23.48
CA ASP A 183 19.67 -6.45 22.66
C ASP A 183 19.38 -6.39 21.16
N ALA A 184 18.11 -6.47 20.76
CA ALA A 184 17.69 -6.40 19.38
C ALA A 184 18.08 -5.08 18.70
N ILE A 185 18.08 -3.97 19.44
CA ILE A 185 18.46 -2.65 18.89
C ILE A 185 19.95 -2.63 18.56
N PHE A 186 20.78 -3.23 19.41
CA PHE A 186 22.20 -3.40 19.13
C PHE A 186 22.41 -4.35 17.94
N ALA A 187 21.71 -5.48 17.89
CA ALA A 187 21.82 -6.43 16.80
C ALA A 187 21.50 -5.78 15.45
N ILE A 188 20.38 -5.07 15.35
CA ILE A 188 19.95 -4.38 14.11
C ILE A 188 21.01 -3.37 13.65
N ASN A 189 21.55 -2.56 14.57
CA ASN A 189 22.51 -1.53 14.22
C ASN A 189 23.88 -2.09 13.74
N ASN A 190 24.21 -3.33 14.13
CA ASN A 190 25.45 -4.00 13.75
C ASN A 190 25.28 -4.96 12.55
N LEU A 191 24.08 -5.11 11.99
CA LEU A 191 23.87 -5.88 10.77
C LEU A 191 24.07 -4.96 9.55
N ASP A 192 25.11 -5.22 8.76
CA ASP A 192 25.44 -4.44 7.55
C ASP A 192 24.26 -4.35 6.56
N PHE A 193 23.37 -5.35 6.55
CA PHE A 193 22.19 -5.37 5.69
C PHE A 193 21.05 -4.45 6.17
N PHE A 194 20.98 -4.17 7.48
CA PHE A 194 19.88 -3.42 8.11
C PHE A 194 20.35 -2.15 8.81
N SER A 195 21.57 -1.69 8.52
CA SER A 195 22.17 -0.50 9.11
C SER A 195 22.60 0.46 8.01
N ASN A 196 22.18 1.72 8.11
CA ASN A 196 22.64 2.75 7.19
C ASN A 196 24.02 3.25 7.65
N PRO A 197 25.09 3.06 6.86
CA PRO A 197 26.45 3.44 7.27
C PRO A 197 26.60 4.96 7.46
N ASN A 198 25.72 5.77 6.87
CA ASN A 198 25.74 7.22 7.03
C ASN A 198 25.05 7.71 8.32
N PHE A 199 24.23 6.87 8.94
CA PHE A 199 23.41 7.22 10.11
C PHE A 199 23.46 6.09 11.14
N VAL A 200 24.62 5.92 11.77
CA VAL A 200 24.82 4.90 12.81
C VAL A 200 24.28 5.41 14.15
N LEU A 201 23.35 4.68 14.74
CA LEU A 201 22.91 4.91 16.11
C LEU A 201 23.86 4.15 17.04
N GLN A 202 24.47 4.83 18.01
CA GLN A 202 25.21 4.16 19.09
C GLN A 202 24.47 4.34 20.41
N PRO A 203 23.31 3.68 20.60
CA PRO A 203 22.57 3.78 21.84
C PRO A 203 23.38 3.11 22.96
N GLY A 204 23.38 3.69 24.17
CA GLY A 204 23.79 2.95 25.36
C GLY A 204 22.71 1.93 25.76
N GLU A 205 23.00 1.06 26.73
CA GLU A 205 22.07 -0.01 27.17
C GLU A 205 20.69 0.52 27.54
N VAL A 206 20.63 1.60 28.33
CA VAL A 206 19.37 2.20 28.76
C VAL A 206 18.60 2.77 27.57
N SER A 207 19.26 3.44 26.61
CA SER A 207 18.55 4.01 25.46
C SER A 207 18.08 2.93 24.49
N ALA A 208 18.86 1.85 24.29
CA ALA A 208 18.44 0.70 23.51
C ALA A 208 17.19 0.04 24.10
N LEU A 209 17.15 -0.16 25.42
CA LEU A 209 15.99 -0.68 26.13
C LEU A 209 14.75 0.22 25.94
N VAL A 210 14.91 1.54 26.11
CA VAL A 210 13.81 2.50 25.93
C VAL A 210 13.29 2.49 24.49
N ILE A 211 14.17 2.46 23.50
CA ILE A 211 13.80 2.39 22.08
C ILE A 211 13.05 1.08 21.80
N ALA A 212 13.53 -0.05 22.29
CA ALA A 212 12.89 -1.35 22.07
C ALA A 212 11.46 -1.39 22.63
N TRP A 213 11.27 -0.93 23.87
CA TRP A 213 9.93 -0.84 24.45
C TRP A 213 9.04 0.21 23.79
N PHE A 214 9.60 1.33 23.33
CA PHE A 214 8.87 2.30 22.53
C PHE A 214 8.34 1.66 21.23
N VAL A 215 9.17 0.90 20.51
CA VAL A 215 8.77 0.18 19.28
C VAL A 215 7.63 -0.80 19.58
N ILE A 216 7.78 -1.66 20.61
CA ILE A 216 6.76 -2.64 21.00
C ILE A 216 5.43 -1.95 21.32
N LEU A 217 5.45 -0.95 22.20
CA LEU A 217 4.24 -0.25 22.64
C LEU A 217 3.61 0.53 21.49
N PHE A 218 4.41 1.16 20.64
CA PHE A 218 3.90 1.88 19.47
C PHE A 218 3.20 0.91 18.51
N GLU A 219 3.84 -0.20 18.12
CA GLU A 219 3.27 -1.16 17.18
C GLU A 219 1.97 -1.77 17.70
N ILE A 220 1.96 -2.27 18.93
CA ILE A 220 0.74 -2.83 19.54
C ILE A 220 -0.34 -1.75 19.63
N SER A 221 -0.01 -0.55 20.12
CA SER A 221 -1.01 0.51 20.31
C SER A 221 -1.56 1.06 18.99
N PHE A 222 -0.77 1.09 17.92
CA PHE A 222 -1.23 1.53 16.60
C PHE A 222 -2.40 0.67 16.10
N ALA A 223 -2.29 -0.66 16.25
CA ALA A 223 -3.32 -1.60 15.82
C ALA A 223 -4.69 -1.33 16.46
N PHE A 224 -4.73 -0.79 17.68
CA PHE A 224 -5.97 -0.45 18.39
C PHE A 224 -6.38 1.01 18.22
N PHE A 225 -5.44 1.96 18.31
CA PHE A 225 -5.79 3.38 18.36
C PHE A 225 -6.08 4.01 17.00
N VAL A 226 -5.67 3.38 15.90
CA VAL A 226 -5.96 3.85 14.52
C VAL A 226 -7.46 3.91 14.23
N TRP A 227 -8.29 3.11 14.91
CA TRP A 227 -9.74 3.06 14.72
C TRP A 227 -10.48 4.24 15.37
N PHE A 228 -9.90 4.88 16.39
CA PHE A 228 -10.55 5.95 17.13
C PHE A 228 -10.32 7.31 16.46
N LYS A 229 -11.38 7.95 15.95
CA LYS A 229 -11.30 9.21 15.18
C LYS A 229 -10.45 10.31 15.83
N LYS A 230 -10.49 10.43 17.16
CA LYS A 230 -9.72 11.46 17.91
C LYS A 230 -8.23 11.16 17.96
N LEU A 231 -7.87 9.87 18.07
CA LEU A 231 -6.49 9.41 18.24
C LEU A 231 -5.82 9.14 16.90
N LYS A 232 -6.56 8.59 15.93
CA LYS A 232 -6.10 8.23 14.58
C LYS A 232 -5.04 9.17 14.01
N LYS A 233 -5.31 10.48 13.94
CA LYS A 233 -4.38 11.45 13.34
C LYS A 233 -2.99 11.47 14.00
N TYR A 234 -2.94 11.28 15.32
CA TYR A 234 -1.69 11.28 16.08
C TYR A 234 -0.91 10.00 15.85
N TRP A 235 -1.59 8.84 15.79
CA TRP A 235 -0.94 7.56 15.51
C TRP A 235 -0.48 7.42 14.06
N LEU A 236 -1.23 7.98 13.10
CA LEU A 236 -0.76 8.07 11.72
C LEU A 236 0.50 8.95 11.61
N LEU A 237 0.54 10.10 12.30
CA LEU A 237 1.73 10.95 12.31
C LEU A 237 2.92 10.27 12.99
N ALA A 238 2.71 9.64 14.15
CA ALA A 238 3.73 8.85 14.83
C ALA A 238 4.23 7.71 13.93
N GLY A 239 3.33 7.06 13.19
CA GLY A 239 3.66 6.06 12.19
C GLY A 239 4.53 6.59 11.04
N VAL A 240 4.26 7.81 10.56
CA VAL A 240 5.12 8.44 9.54
C VAL A 240 6.52 8.65 10.10
N VAL A 241 6.64 9.20 11.31
CA VAL A 241 7.94 9.40 11.96
C VAL A 241 8.66 8.07 12.18
N PHE A 242 7.93 7.05 12.61
CA PHE A 242 8.47 5.70 12.81
C PHE A 242 9.03 5.09 11.52
N HIS A 243 8.30 5.19 10.41
CA HIS A 243 8.78 4.66 9.13
C HIS A 243 9.89 5.51 8.52
N LEU A 244 9.90 6.83 8.74
CA LEU A 244 11.05 7.67 8.38
C LEU A 244 12.30 7.26 9.17
N ALA A 245 12.17 6.92 10.45
CA ALA A 245 13.27 6.38 11.24
C ALA A 245 13.78 5.05 10.66
N ILE A 246 12.89 4.15 10.26
CA ILE A 246 13.28 2.90 9.56
C ILE A 246 14.04 3.19 8.26
N ILE A 247 13.58 4.14 7.44
CA ILE A 247 14.26 4.51 6.19
C ILE A 247 15.67 5.05 6.49
N ILE A 248 15.79 5.95 7.46
CA ILE A 248 17.04 6.63 7.76
C ILE A 248 18.05 5.69 8.43
N PHE A 249 17.64 4.99 9.49
CA PHE A 249 18.55 4.19 10.31
C PHE A 249 18.73 2.76 9.80
N MET A 250 17.69 2.16 9.19
CA MET A 250 17.76 0.79 8.70
C MET A 250 17.97 0.65 7.19
N GLY A 251 17.90 1.75 6.43
CA GLY A 251 18.07 1.72 4.97
C GLY A 251 16.92 1.06 4.21
N LEU A 252 15.83 0.69 4.88
CA LEU A 252 14.66 0.01 4.28
C LEU A 252 13.72 1.02 3.60
N LEU A 253 14.19 1.60 2.50
CA LEU A 253 13.54 2.69 1.79
C LEU A 253 12.15 2.29 1.25
N ASP A 254 12.07 1.16 0.56
CA ASP A 254 10.85 0.71 -0.09
C ASP A 254 9.78 0.29 0.95
N PHE A 255 10.19 -0.38 2.02
CA PHE A 255 9.30 -0.78 3.12
C PHE A 255 8.75 0.45 3.87
N GLY A 256 9.61 1.41 4.20
CA GLY A 256 9.15 2.63 4.86
C GLY A 256 8.17 3.43 4.01
N ILE A 257 8.43 3.57 2.71
CA ILE A 257 7.55 4.30 1.79
C ILE A 257 6.19 3.61 1.66
N ILE A 258 6.14 2.29 1.43
CA ILE A 258 4.85 1.60 1.23
C ILE A 258 3.97 1.71 2.49
N MET A 259 4.57 1.61 3.67
CA MET A 259 3.84 1.76 4.93
C MET A 259 3.35 3.18 5.16
N ILE A 260 4.13 4.22 4.80
CA ILE A 260 3.66 5.62 4.83
C ILE A 260 2.50 5.83 3.85
N LEU A 261 2.61 5.31 2.62
CA LEU A 261 1.53 5.40 1.63
C LEU A 261 0.27 4.67 2.08
N SER A 262 0.42 3.60 2.87
CA SER A 262 -0.71 2.85 3.43
C SER A 262 -1.64 3.72 4.26
N TYR A 263 -1.12 4.77 4.92
CA TYR A 263 -1.94 5.66 5.75
C TYR A 263 -2.96 6.49 4.98
N LEU A 264 -2.78 6.66 3.66
CA LEU A 264 -3.74 7.37 2.81
C LEU A 264 -5.14 6.73 2.88
N ILE A 265 -5.23 5.42 3.10
CA ILE A 265 -6.51 4.72 3.22
C ILE A 265 -7.29 5.12 4.48
N PHE A 266 -6.63 5.66 5.51
CA PHE A 266 -7.26 6.08 6.77
C PHE A 266 -7.68 7.56 6.79
N ILE A 267 -7.23 8.35 5.81
CA ILE A 267 -7.44 9.80 5.76
C ILE A 267 -8.69 10.11 4.91
N PRO A 268 -9.77 10.66 5.51
CA PRO A 268 -10.93 11.04 4.74
C PRO A 268 -10.60 12.25 3.86
N VAL A 269 -10.84 12.14 2.57
CA VAL A 269 -10.63 13.25 1.62
C VAL A 269 -11.76 14.25 1.78
N LYS A 270 -11.45 15.40 2.39
CA LYS A 270 -12.42 16.49 2.58
C LYS A 270 -12.53 17.30 1.29
N HIS A 271 -13.58 17.06 0.50
CA HIS A 271 -13.93 17.99 -0.57
C HIS A 271 -14.36 19.33 0.03
N ARG A 272 -13.69 20.43 -0.34
CA ARG A 272 -14.24 21.78 -0.18
C ARG A 272 -15.48 21.84 -1.07
N THR A 273 -16.67 21.76 -0.48
CA THR A 273 -17.86 22.29 -1.12
C THR A 273 -17.64 23.79 -1.24
N THR A 274 -17.41 24.28 -2.45
CA THR A 274 -17.57 25.71 -2.73
C THR A 274 -18.96 26.09 -2.23
N PRO A 275 -19.09 27.10 -1.34
CA PRO A 275 -20.41 27.56 -0.96
C PRO A 275 -21.12 28.02 -2.23
N ASP A 276 -22.31 27.46 -2.45
CA ASP A 276 -23.15 27.81 -3.58
C ASP A 276 -23.39 29.32 -3.56
N LYS A 277 -22.83 30.02 -4.57
CA LYS A 277 -23.01 31.46 -4.73
C LYS A 277 -24.48 31.83 -5.00
N SER A 278 -25.34 30.86 -5.33
CA SER A 278 -26.77 31.07 -5.58
C SER A 278 -27.58 31.45 -4.33
N ILE A 279 -27.08 31.16 -3.12
CA ILE A 279 -27.80 31.46 -1.87
C ILE A 279 -27.60 32.91 -1.42
N ARG A 280 -26.56 33.61 -1.92
CA ARG A 280 -26.32 35.03 -1.57
C ARG A 280 -27.23 36.02 -2.31
N SER A 281 -27.80 35.66 -3.45
CA SER A 281 -28.73 36.55 -4.18
C SER A 281 -30.14 36.56 -3.60
N THR A 282 -30.52 35.57 -2.78
CA THR A 282 -31.86 35.47 -2.18
C THR A 282 -31.97 36.12 -0.79
N LEU A 283 -30.84 36.53 -0.20
CA LEU A 283 -30.79 37.23 1.09
C LEU A 283 -30.48 38.73 0.93
N SER A 284 -30.52 39.25 -0.30
CA SER A 284 -30.31 40.67 -0.63
C SER A 284 -31.51 41.30 -1.36
N GLN A 285 -32.68 40.66 -1.29
CA GLN A 285 -34.00 41.22 -1.62
C GLN A 285 -34.89 41.11 -0.39
#